data_AF-A0A818MSR6-F1
#
_entry.id   AF-A0A818MSR6-F1
#
_cell.length_a   1.000
_cell.length_b   1.000
_cell.length_c   1.000
_cell.angle_alpha   90.00
_cell.angle_beta   90.00
_cell.angle_gamma   90.00
#
_symmetry.space_group_name_H-M   'P 1'
#
loop_
_entity.id
_entity.type
_entity.pdbx_description
1 polymer ?
#
loop_
_entity_poly.entity_id
_entity_poly.type
_entity_poly.pdbx_seq_one_letter_code
_entity_poly.pdbx_strand_id
1 'polypeptide(L)'
;MGACNRKQELCKQDSIHKIQYELLKSTDGYDKIPIVTLEQAVLPLTPFLPKIQTYVGIVKEKCENPADGLTSDESASIMLYSIGWQPMNECLYVVLNTTLQSMNRQNLKPWFLYLKLLFTAVIRLPSIHLSVYRISKLALIKQYQKDEIIIWWDFPLCTTYTKFIDKI
;
A
#
# COMPACT_ATOMS: atom_id res chain seq x y z
N MET A 1 -32.50 -21.69 -16.76
CA MET A 1 -31.71 -21.05 -15.68
C MET A 1 -30.41 -20.36 -16.16
N GLY A 2 -29.86 -20.63 -17.35
CA GLY A 2 -28.56 -20.06 -17.81
C GLY A 2 -28.52 -18.63 -18.38
N ALA A 3 -29.60 -17.84 -18.25
CA ALA A 3 -29.65 -16.44 -18.70
C ALA A 3 -29.44 -15.42 -17.57
N CYS A 4 -29.70 -15.81 -16.31
CA CYS A 4 -29.52 -14.96 -15.13
C CYS A 4 -28.02 -14.82 -14.77
N ASN A 5 -27.29 -15.94 -14.77
CA ASN A 5 -25.85 -15.96 -14.46
C ASN A 5 -25.01 -15.16 -15.48
N ARG A 6 -25.32 -15.26 -16.77
CA ARG A 6 -24.63 -14.49 -17.82
C ARG A 6 -24.80 -12.99 -17.64
N LYS A 7 -25.99 -12.52 -17.29
CA LYS A 7 -26.23 -11.08 -17.04
C LYS A 7 -25.48 -10.57 -15.80
N GLN A 8 -25.34 -11.39 -14.77
CA GLN A 8 -24.54 -11.05 -13.58
C GLN A 8 -23.03 -11.00 -13.88
N GLU A 9 -22.51 -11.92 -14.69
CA GLU A 9 -21.10 -11.91 -15.13
C GLU A 9 -20.78 -10.67 -15.99
N LEU A 10 -21.64 -10.34 -16.95
CA LEU A 10 -21.51 -9.13 -17.76
C LEU A 10 -21.51 -7.84 -16.90
N CYS A 11 -22.40 -7.75 -15.91
CA CYS A 11 -22.47 -6.60 -14.99
C CYS A 11 -21.22 -6.47 -14.07
N LYS A 12 -20.63 -7.59 -13.66
CA LYS A 12 -19.35 -7.63 -12.92
C LYS A 12 -18.19 -7.18 -13.81
N GLN A 13 -18.17 -7.61 -15.07
CA GLN A 13 -17.15 -7.22 -16.06
C GLN A 13 -17.18 -5.71 -16.35
N ASP A 14 -18.38 -5.14 -16.53
CA ASP A 14 -18.59 -3.70 -16.79
C ASP A 14 -18.10 -2.84 -15.61
N SER A 15 -18.29 -3.34 -14.39
CA SER A 15 -17.85 -2.69 -13.16
C SER A 15 -16.32 -2.70 -13.02
N ILE A 16 -15.65 -3.80 -13.39
CA ILE A 16 -14.19 -3.90 -13.41
C ILE A 16 -13.59 -2.96 -14.45
N HIS A 17 -14.15 -2.92 -15.67
CA HIS A 17 -13.67 -2.03 -16.72
C HIS A 17 -13.78 -0.55 -16.33
N LYS A 18 -14.89 -0.16 -15.68
CA LYS A 18 -15.05 1.20 -15.15
C LYS A 18 -14.01 1.53 -14.07
N ILE A 19 -13.74 0.59 -13.16
CA ILE A 19 -12.70 0.72 -12.13
C ILE A 19 -11.31 0.89 -12.75
N GLN A 20 -10.98 0.07 -13.75
CA GLN A 20 -9.71 0.15 -14.48
C GLN A 20 -9.56 1.49 -15.19
N TYR A 21 -10.63 2.00 -15.81
CA TYR A 21 -10.62 3.29 -16.49
C TYR A 21 -10.39 4.46 -15.52
N GLU A 22 -11.09 4.49 -14.38
CA GLU A 22 -10.88 5.52 -13.34
C GLU A 22 -9.47 5.43 -12.74
N LEU A 23 -8.92 4.22 -12.59
CA LEU A 23 -7.54 4.02 -12.17
C LEU A 23 -6.56 4.66 -13.16
N LEU A 24 -6.70 4.35 -14.45
CA LEU A 24 -5.83 4.89 -15.52
C LEU A 24 -5.86 6.42 -15.57
N LYS A 25 -7.03 7.04 -15.43
CA LYS A 25 -7.17 8.50 -15.41
C LYS A 25 -6.47 9.14 -14.21
N SER A 26 -6.41 8.42 -13.09
CA SER A 26 -5.89 8.95 -11.84
C SER A 26 -4.37 8.84 -11.68
N THR A 27 -3.72 7.96 -12.45
CA THR A 27 -2.28 7.74 -12.45
C THR A 27 -1.55 8.59 -13.51
N ASP A 28 -2.24 9.51 -14.16
CA ASP A 28 -1.64 10.38 -15.17
C ASP A 28 -0.41 11.11 -14.62
N GLY A 29 0.68 11.06 -15.38
CA GLY A 29 1.98 11.63 -15.04
C GLY A 29 2.80 10.84 -14.00
N TYR A 30 2.28 9.76 -13.41
CA TYR A 30 3.01 8.94 -12.43
C TYR A 30 4.26 8.28 -13.02
N ASP A 31 4.19 7.88 -14.29
CA ASP A 31 5.30 7.32 -15.06
C ASP A 31 6.51 8.26 -15.11
N LYS A 32 6.25 9.58 -15.19
CA LYS A 32 7.25 10.66 -15.30
C LYS A 32 7.80 11.12 -13.95
N ILE A 33 7.27 10.61 -12.84
CA ILE A 33 7.74 10.99 -11.50
C ILE A 33 9.16 10.46 -11.29
N PRO A 34 10.13 11.31 -10.92
CA PRO A 34 11.49 10.88 -10.65
C PRO A 34 11.56 10.07 -9.36
N ILE A 35 12.55 9.17 -9.29
CA ILE A 35 12.98 8.59 -8.02
C ILE A 35 13.80 9.66 -7.29
N VAL A 36 13.48 9.90 -6.02
CA VAL A 36 14.04 10.97 -5.18
C VAL A 36 14.47 10.42 -3.82
N THR A 37 15.16 11.22 -3.01
CA THR A 37 15.53 10.79 -1.64
C THR A 37 14.29 10.62 -0.76
N LEU A 38 14.41 9.90 0.36
CA LEU A 38 13.27 9.68 1.25
C LEU A 38 12.72 11.00 1.81
N GLU A 39 13.59 11.95 2.16
CA GLU A 39 13.18 13.27 2.64
C GLU A 39 12.30 13.98 1.60
N GLN A 40 12.75 14.02 0.35
CA GLN A 40 12.01 14.64 -0.76
C GLN A 40 10.69 13.91 -1.02
N ALA A 41 10.71 12.58 -0.93
CA ALA A 41 9.54 11.75 -1.18
C ALA A 41 8.39 12.01 -0.21
N VAL A 42 8.70 12.35 1.06
CA VAL A 42 7.70 12.58 2.10
C VAL A 42 7.26 14.05 2.23
N LEU A 43 7.94 15.00 1.58
CA LEU A 43 7.60 16.43 1.68
C LEU A 43 6.11 16.72 1.43
N PRO A 44 5.46 16.19 0.37
CA PRO A 44 4.05 16.45 0.12
C PRO A 44 3.10 15.82 1.16
N LEU A 45 3.61 14.90 1.98
CA LEU A 45 2.83 14.17 2.99
C LEU A 45 2.86 14.85 4.35
N THR A 46 3.78 15.79 4.58
CA THR A 46 3.94 16.51 5.85
C THR A 46 2.66 17.19 6.37
N PRO A 47 1.73 17.72 5.54
CA PRO A 47 0.49 18.29 6.05
C PRO A 47 -0.46 17.26 6.67
N PHE A 48 -0.36 16.00 6.25
CA PHE A 48 -1.22 14.89 6.70
C PHE A 48 -0.55 14.00 7.75
N LEU A 49 0.78 14.04 7.82
CA LEU A 49 1.61 13.19 8.67
C LEU A 49 2.62 14.06 9.44
N PRO A 50 2.20 14.76 10.51
CA PRO A 50 3.04 15.75 11.18
C PRO A 50 4.37 15.20 11.70
N LYS A 51 4.41 13.91 12.06
CA LYS A 51 5.61 13.24 12.61
C LYS A 51 6.50 12.58 11.56
N ILE A 52 6.14 12.62 10.27
CA ILE A 52 6.82 11.82 9.25
C ILE A 52 8.32 12.13 9.16
N GLN A 53 8.71 13.40 9.30
CA GLN A 53 10.12 13.81 9.22
C GLN A 53 10.96 13.22 10.36
N THR A 54 10.41 13.14 11.57
CA THR A 54 11.07 12.47 12.70
C THR A 54 11.33 11.00 12.38
N TYR A 55 10.33 10.31 11.82
CA TYR A 55 10.46 8.91 11.45
C TYR A 55 11.40 8.68 10.27
N VAL A 56 11.47 9.61 9.31
CA VAL A 56 12.47 9.58 8.24
C VAL A 56 13.89 9.56 8.82
N GLY A 57 14.21 10.44 9.77
CA GLY A 57 15.52 10.42 10.43
C GLY A 57 15.84 9.07 11.07
N ILE A 58 14.88 8.51 11.83
CA ILE A 58 15.04 7.22 12.51
C ILE A 58 15.27 6.08 11.52
N VAL A 59 14.48 6.01 10.43
CA VAL A 59 14.61 4.89 9.48
C VAL A 59 15.86 5.01 8.62
N LYS A 60 16.33 6.23 8.31
CA LYS A 60 17.56 6.43 7.54
C LYS A 60 18.79 5.98 8.33
N GLU A 61 18.88 6.36 9.60
CA GLU A 61 19.96 5.89 10.49
C GLU A 61 20.01 4.35 10.54
N LYS A 62 18.85 3.69 10.58
CA LYS A 62 18.76 2.22 10.59
C LYS A 62 19.09 1.57 9.24
N CYS A 63 19.00 2.31 8.15
CA CYS A 63 19.14 1.80 6.79
C CYS A 63 20.37 2.37 6.06
N GLU A 64 21.41 2.81 6.77
CA GLU A 64 22.59 3.40 6.12
C GLU A 64 23.32 2.42 5.18
N ASN A 65 23.36 1.13 5.54
CA ASN A 65 24.11 0.10 4.81
C ASN A 65 23.26 -1.18 4.59
N PRO A 66 22.26 -1.14 3.69
CA PRO A 66 21.42 -2.30 3.42
C PRO A 66 22.21 -3.41 2.69
N ALA A 67 21.98 -4.67 3.10
CA ALA A 67 22.73 -5.84 2.61
C ALA A 67 22.13 -6.49 1.34
N ASP A 68 20.93 -6.06 0.95
CA ASP A 68 20.10 -6.64 -0.12
C ASP A 68 20.26 -5.91 -1.47
N GLY A 69 21.26 -5.04 -1.57
CA GLY A 69 21.56 -4.27 -2.77
C GLY A 69 20.63 -3.08 -3.00
N LEU A 70 19.71 -2.78 -2.07
CA LEU A 70 18.93 -1.54 -2.10
C LEU A 70 19.81 -0.33 -1.78
N THR A 71 19.34 0.86 -2.11
CA THR A 71 19.91 2.10 -1.56
C THR A 71 19.39 2.33 -0.13
N SER A 72 20.06 3.22 0.61
CA SER A 72 19.59 3.60 1.94
C SER A 72 18.16 4.17 1.92
N ASP A 73 17.84 5.04 0.96
CA ASP A 73 16.50 5.61 0.81
C ASP A 73 15.44 4.57 0.42
N GLU A 74 15.79 3.60 -0.43
CA GLU A 74 14.90 2.49 -0.80
C GLU A 74 14.58 1.60 0.41
N SER A 75 15.59 1.13 1.14
CA SER A 75 15.41 0.33 2.35
C SER A 75 14.64 1.11 3.42
N ALA A 76 14.98 2.38 3.62
CA ALA A 76 14.31 3.25 4.58
C ALA A 76 12.83 3.48 4.19
N SER A 77 12.50 3.55 2.90
CA SER A 77 11.11 3.69 2.44
C SER A 77 10.24 2.49 2.83
N ILE A 78 10.79 1.27 2.73
CA ILE A 78 10.13 0.02 3.16
C ILE A 78 9.96 0.01 4.68
N MET A 79 11.04 0.34 5.42
CA MET A 79 10.97 0.39 6.88
C MET A 79 9.95 1.43 7.36
N LEU A 80 9.92 2.61 6.75
CA LEU A 80 8.96 3.68 7.07
C LEU A 80 7.51 3.25 6.83
N TYR A 81 7.26 2.44 5.80
CA TYR A 81 5.94 1.84 5.59
C TYR A 81 5.55 0.92 6.75
N SER A 82 6.48 0.09 7.23
CA SER A 82 6.20 -0.94 8.24
C SER A 82 6.15 -0.45 9.69
N ILE A 83 6.82 0.66 10.01
CA ILE A 83 6.93 1.15 11.38
C ILE A 83 5.62 1.80 11.85
N GLY A 84 5.21 1.48 13.09
CA GLY A 84 4.07 2.09 13.75
C GLY A 84 4.48 3.18 14.73
N TRP A 85 3.66 4.22 14.85
CA TRP A 85 3.80 5.27 15.86
C TRP A 85 2.46 5.71 16.45
N GLN A 86 2.52 6.63 17.41
CA GLN A 86 1.34 7.21 18.04
C GLN A 86 1.13 8.67 17.63
N PRO A 87 -0.12 9.10 17.40
CA PRO A 87 -1.33 8.27 17.41
C PRO A 87 -1.42 7.37 16.15
N MET A 88 -2.01 6.18 16.28
CA MET A 88 -2.00 5.16 15.22
C MET A 88 -2.64 5.60 13.90
N ASN A 89 -3.64 6.49 13.95
CA ASN A 89 -4.29 7.06 12.77
C ASN A 89 -3.39 8.02 11.98
N GLU A 90 -2.22 8.36 12.51
CA GLU A 90 -1.19 9.15 11.82
C GLU A 90 -0.03 8.28 11.32
N CYS A 91 -0.07 6.95 11.50
CA CYS A 91 0.92 6.04 10.91
C CYS A 91 0.85 6.09 9.39
N LEU A 92 2.00 6.12 8.71
CA LEU A 92 2.05 6.19 7.26
C LEU A 92 1.22 5.10 6.59
N TYR A 93 1.37 3.83 6.98
CA TYR A 93 0.62 2.74 6.36
C TYR A 93 -0.89 2.87 6.59
N VAL A 94 -1.33 3.40 7.73
CA VAL A 94 -2.76 3.57 8.04
C VAL A 94 -3.35 4.64 7.13
N VAL A 95 -2.69 5.79 7.02
CA VAL A 95 -3.17 6.90 6.20
C VAL A 95 -3.08 6.56 4.71
N LEU A 96 -1.99 5.92 4.27
CA LEU A 96 -1.84 5.47 2.89
C LEU A 96 -2.93 4.45 2.51
N ASN A 97 -3.11 3.40 3.32
CA ASN A 97 -4.11 2.37 3.02
C ASN A 97 -5.54 2.93 3.05
N THR A 98 -5.83 3.89 3.95
CA THR A 98 -7.11 4.62 3.95
C THR A 98 -7.28 5.45 2.67
N THR A 99 -6.21 6.11 2.21
CA THR A 99 -6.22 6.89 0.96
C THR A 99 -6.45 5.99 -0.25
N LEU A 100 -5.83 4.81 -0.30
CA LEU A 100 -6.01 3.81 -1.36
C LEU A 100 -7.44 3.26 -1.42
N GLN A 101 -8.09 3.11 -0.26
CA GLN A 101 -9.49 2.70 -0.17
C GLN A 101 -10.48 3.80 -0.57
N SER A 102 -10.05 5.07 -0.60
CA SER A 102 -10.91 6.20 -0.98
C SER A 102 -11.29 6.15 -2.46
N MET A 103 -12.57 6.36 -2.78
CA MET A 103 -13.01 6.46 -4.18
C MET A 103 -12.41 7.66 -4.92
N ASN A 104 -11.95 8.71 -4.21
CA ASN A 104 -11.33 9.86 -4.85
C ASN A 104 -9.84 9.62 -5.07
N ARG A 105 -9.49 9.19 -6.28
CA ARG A 105 -8.11 8.89 -6.65
C ARG A 105 -7.19 10.12 -6.75
N GLN A 106 -7.72 11.34 -6.81
CA GLN A 106 -6.90 12.56 -6.75
C GLN A 106 -6.14 12.68 -5.42
N ASN A 107 -6.66 12.06 -4.35
CA ASN A 107 -6.02 12.03 -3.04
C ASN A 107 -4.70 11.25 -3.04
N LEU A 108 -4.41 10.45 -4.08
CA LEU A 108 -3.13 9.74 -4.21
C LEU A 108 -2.01 10.61 -4.77
N LYS A 109 -2.30 11.74 -5.41
CA LYS A 109 -1.27 12.59 -6.04
C LYS A 109 -0.13 13.00 -5.09
N PRO A 110 -0.39 13.43 -3.83
CA PRO A 110 0.68 13.73 -2.87
C PRO A 110 1.59 12.53 -2.57
N TRP A 111 1.11 11.30 -2.78
CA TRP A 111 1.84 10.07 -2.47
C TRP A 111 2.76 9.61 -3.60
N PHE A 112 2.69 10.22 -4.78
CA PHE A 112 3.37 9.70 -5.97
C PHE A 112 4.89 9.57 -5.79
N LEU A 113 5.55 10.57 -5.19
CA LEU A 113 6.99 10.49 -4.94
C LEU A 113 7.35 9.35 -3.98
N TYR A 114 6.61 9.22 -2.87
CA TYR A 114 6.80 8.14 -1.91
C TYR A 114 6.52 6.76 -2.51
N LEU A 115 5.40 6.61 -3.24
CA LEU A 115 5.05 5.35 -3.91
C LEU A 115 6.07 4.97 -4.98
N LYS A 116 6.61 5.95 -5.72
CA LYS A 116 7.67 5.71 -6.72
C LYS A 116 8.91 5.13 -6.06
N LEU A 117 9.36 5.72 -4.95
CA LEU A 117 10.51 5.22 -4.19
C LEU A 117 10.22 3.82 -3.60
N LEU A 118 9.08 3.64 -2.95
CA LEU A 118 8.69 2.38 -2.31
C LEU A 118 8.58 1.23 -3.33
N PHE A 119 7.88 1.41 -4.45
CA PHE A 119 7.76 0.35 -5.45
C PHE A 119 9.08 0.05 -6.15
N THR A 120 9.91 1.06 -6.38
CA THR A 120 11.26 0.83 -6.90
C THR A 120 12.05 -0.09 -5.95
N ALA A 121 11.98 0.17 -4.64
CA ALA A 121 12.62 -0.68 -3.63
C ALA A 121 12.04 -2.11 -3.64
N VAL A 122 10.72 -2.25 -3.58
CA VAL A 122 10.05 -3.56 -3.48
C VAL A 122 10.28 -4.42 -4.72
N ILE A 123 10.28 -3.85 -5.93
CA ILE A 123 10.48 -4.58 -7.18
C ILE A 123 11.91 -5.14 -7.29
N ARG A 124 12.89 -4.53 -6.62
CA ARG A 124 14.28 -4.98 -6.61
C ARG A 124 14.51 -6.17 -5.67
N LEU A 125 13.61 -6.39 -4.71
CA LEU A 125 13.73 -7.51 -3.78
C LEU A 125 13.36 -8.84 -4.46
N PRO A 126 14.01 -9.95 -4.08
CA PRO A 126 13.69 -11.26 -4.65
C PRO A 126 12.27 -11.67 -4.27
N SER A 127 11.53 -12.17 -5.25
CA SER A 127 10.23 -12.80 -5.00
C SER A 127 10.42 -14.16 -4.36
N ILE A 128 9.68 -14.41 -3.28
CA ILE A 128 9.73 -15.66 -2.51
C ILE A 128 8.32 -16.26 -2.42
N HIS A 129 8.22 -17.58 -2.52
CA HIS A 129 6.96 -18.31 -2.42
C HIS A 129 6.82 -18.94 -1.04
N LEU A 130 5.87 -18.46 -0.24
CA LEU A 130 5.59 -19.00 1.08
C LEU A 130 4.16 -18.65 1.55
N SER A 131 3.68 -19.43 2.51
CA SER A 131 2.41 -19.14 3.18
C SER A 131 2.59 -17.98 4.15
N VAL A 132 1.82 -16.91 3.93
CA VAL A 132 1.77 -15.73 4.80
C VAL A 132 0.38 -15.51 5.36
N TYR A 133 0.32 -14.86 6.51
CA TYR A 133 -0.91 -14.45 7.17
C TYR A 133 -0.99 -12.93 7.18
N ARG A 134 -2.09 -12.38 6.67
CA ARG A 134 -2.36 -10.95 6.70
C ARG A 134 -2.68 -10.54 8.14
N ILE A 135 -1.99 -9.51 8.61
CA ILE A 135 -2.29 -8.88 9.90
C ILE A 135 -3.46 -7.91 9.68
N SER A 136 -4.58 -8.16 10.35
CA SER A 136 -5.76 -7.31 10.32
C SER A 136 -6.35 -7.20 11.72
N LYS A 137 -6.69 -5.97 12.14
CA LYS A 137 -7.49 -5.74 13.36
C LYS A 137 -8.99 -5.97 13.13
N LEU A 138 -9.43 -5.97 11.88
CA LEU A 138 -10.82 -6.16 11.50
C LEU A 138 -11.07 -7.63 11.18
N ALA A 139 -12.19 -8.17 11.66
CA ALA A 139 -12.69 -9.49 11.28
C ALA A 139 -13.20 -9.46 9.82
N LEU A 140 -12.26 -9.44 8.87
CA LEU A 140 -12.51 -9.38 7.42
C LEU A 140 -13.35 -10.57 6.93
N ILE A 141 -13.30 -11.70 7.63
CA ILE A 141 -14.02 -12.93 7.30
C ILE A 141 -15.53 -12.69 7.19
N LYS A 142 -16.12 -11.80 8.01
CA LYS A 142 -17.56 -11.49 7.94
C LYS A 142 -17.94 -10.63 6.73
N GLN A 143 -16.97 -10.01 6.07
CA GLN A 143 -17.18 -9.13 4.92
C GLN A 143 -17.00 -9.86 3.59
N TYR A 144 -16.53 -11.10 3.61
CA TYR A 144 -16.30 -11.89 2.41
C TYR A 144 -17.50 -12.77 2.14
N GLN A 145 -18.32 -12.40 1.15
CA GLN A 145 -19.37 -13.28 0.66
C GLN A 145 -18.81 -14.22 -0.41
N LYS A 146 -19.36 -15.43 -0.43
CA LYS A 146 -19.03 -16.42 -1.45
C LYS A 146 -19.41 -15.86 -2.84
N ASP A 147 -18.55 -16.06 -3.82
CA ASP A 147 -18.74 -15.66 -5.23
C ASP A 147 -18.70 -14.13 -5.51
N GLU A 148 -18.19 -13.33 -4.57
CA GLU A 148 -17.89 -11.91 -4.77
C GLU A 148 -16.45 -11.67 -5.26
N ILE A 149 -16.29 -10.65 -6.11
CA ILE A 149 -14.98 -10.17 -6.54
C ILE A 149 -14.54 -9.11 -5.55
N ILE A 150 -13.39 -9.32 -4.93
CA ILE A 150 -12.87 -8.44 -3.89
C ILE A 150 -11.57 -7.82 -4.41
N ILE A 151 -11.56 -6.49 -4.50
CA ILE A 151 -10.38 -5.74 -4.90
C ILE A 151 -9.74 -5.18 -3.64
N TRP A 152 -8.50 -5.59 -3.39
CA TRP A 152 -7.70 -5.05 -2.29
C TRP A 152 -6.85 -3.92 -2.83
N TRP A 153 -7.23 -2.70 -2.47
CA TRP A 153 -6.49 -1.50 -2.85
C TRP A 153 -5.29 -1.23 -1.92
N ASP A 154 -5.29 -1.85 -0.73
CA ASP A 154 -4.31 -1.59 0.30
C ASP A 154 -3.10 -2.52 0.23
N PHE A 155 -1.98 -2.08 0.80
CA PHE A 155 -0.82 -2.94 1.00
C PHE A 155 -0.98 -3.68 2.33
N PRO A 156 -1.13 -5.01 2.33
CA PRO A 156 -1.27 -5.76 3.57
C PRO A 156 0.08 -5.90 4.26
N LEU A 157 0.11 -5.71 5.58
CA LEU A 157 1.19 -6.23 6.40
C LEU A 157 0.97 -7.73 6.63
N CYS A 158 2.03 -8.51 6.42
CA CYS A 158 1.97 -9.97 6.44
C CYS A 158 3.01 -10.54 7.40
N THR A 159 2.74 -11.73 7.94
CA THR A 159 3.68 -12.48 8.79
C THR A 159 3.67 -13.95 8.44
N THR A 160 4.80 -14.63 8.66
CA THR A 160 4.92 -16.09 8.58
C THR A 160 4.61 -16.77 9.92
N TYR A 161 4.53 -15.98 11.00
CA TYR A 161 4.33 -16.47 12.35
C TYR A 161 2.86 -16.59 12.68
N THR A 162 2.39 -17.82 12.89
CA THR A 162 1.01 -18.12 13.29
C THR A 162 0.66 -17.70 14.71
N LYS A 163 1.66 -17.54 15.61
CA LYS A 163 1.44 -17.20 17.02
C LYS A 163 0.67 -15.89 17.28
N PHE A 164 0.57 -15.00 16.28
CA PHE A 164 -0.20 -13.76 16.37
C PHE A 164 -1.69 -13.95 16.06
N ILE A 165 -2.08 -15.11 15.53
CA ILE A 165 -3.45 -15.40 15.10
C ILE A 165 -4.30 -15.89 16.27
N ASP A 166 -3.70 -16.60 17.24
CA ASP A 166 -4.42 -17.21 18.37
C ASP A 166 -4.82 -16.21 19.48
N LYS A 167 -4.53 -14.91 19.33
CA LYS A 167 -4.79 -13.86 20.33
C LYS A 167 -5.83 -12.80 19.90
N ILE A 168 -6.51 -13.02 18.78
CA ILE A 168 -7.60 -12.17 18.26
C ILE A 168 -8.91 -12.96 18.35
#